data_AF-W6NGD2-F1
#
_entry.id   AF-W6NGD2-F1
#
_cell.length_a   1.000
_cell.length_b   1.000
_cell.length_c   1.000
_cell.angle_alpha   90.00
_cell.angle_beta   90.00
_cell.angle_gamma   90.00
#
_symmetry.space_group_name_H-M   'P 1'
#
loop_
_entity.id
_entity.type
_entity.pdbx_description
1 polymer ?
#
loop_
_entity_poly.entity_id
_entity_poly.type
_entity_poly.pdbx_seq_one_letter_code
_entity_poly.pdbx_strand_id
1 'polypeptide(L)'
;YVPLHTVPTTTTTTTTTKKPTTTTTTPTTTTTKPLYIGESPDIKSTASCPGLNNGMTDEVREMFLNRHNNYRSLIASGRAMNKLGGFAPKAARMMKMSYDCDVEANVVEWAGSCMFGYNSVAQKNRWGTNMHSLSFTPNKTKAAAEGVDAWFSELYKIGVPQDNVFTNDFFTRGTTEYSQLAWQTSNKIGCAVVSCWNAWTAVACEYNPGGLKLSHTIYDIGDPCTTNEDCQCAGCVCSKNEALCVAP
;
A
#
# COMPACT_ATOMS: atom_id res chain seq x y z
N TYR A 1 -67.42 -15.38 42.73
CA TYR A 1 -67.14 -14.52 41.57
C TYR A 1 -67.28 -15.39 40.33
N VAL A 2 -68.24 -15.04 39.48
CA VAL A 2 -68.68 -15.68 38.21
C VAL A 2 -67.76 -15.12 37.08
N PRO A 3 -67.72 -15.63 35.84
CA PRO A 3 -67.52 -16.99 35.31
C PRO A 3 -66.34 -17.05 34.27
N LEU A 4 -66.04 -18.26 33.77
CA LEU A 4 -65.36 -18.46 32.48
C LEU A 4 -66.28 -18.05 31.32
N HIS A 5 -65.83 -17.12 30.48
CA HIS A 5 -66.48 -16.75 29.21
C HIS A 5 -65.79 -17.42 28.01
N THR A 6 -66.63 -18.18 27.30
CA THR A 6 -66.65 -18.59 25.89
C THR A 6 -65.58 -18.05 24.93
N VAL A 7 -64.97 -18.98 24.16
CA VAL A 7 -64.37 -18.70 22.83
C VAL A 7 -65.22 -19.39 21.77
N PRO A 8 -65.69 -18.71 20.70
CA PRO A 8 -66.41 -19.33 19.60
C PRO A 8 -65.45 -19.96 18.59
N THR A 9 -65.86 -21.13 18.10
CA THR A 9 -65.31 -21.85 16.95
C THR A 9 -65.39 -20.99 15.69
N THR A 10 -64.26 -20.80 14.99
CA THR A 10 -64.27 -20.29 13.61
C THR A 10 -63.62 -21.31 12.69
N THR A 11 -64.44 -21.78 11.75
CA THR A 11 -64.13 -22.71 10.67
C THR A 11 -62.98 -22.20 9.81
N THR A 12 -61.89 -22.96 9.71
CA THR A 12 -60.80 -22.68 8.76
C THR A 12 -61.14 -23.34 7.43
N THR A 13 -61.50 -22.53 6.44
CA THR A 13 -61.64 -22.94 5.04
C THR A 13 -60.25 -23.15 4.45
N THR A 14 -59.92 -24.39 4.08
CA THR A 14 -58.69 -24.75 3.39
C THR A 14 -58.73 -24.20 1.96
N THR A 15 -58.01 -23.11 1.69
CA THR A 15 -57.72 -22.67 0.31
C THR A 15 -56.31 -23.11 -0.04
N THR A 16 -56.19 -24.08 -0.94
CA THR A 16 -54.93 -24.48 -1.57
C THR A 16 -54.45 -23.39 -2.52
N THR A 17 -53.56 -22.52 -2.05
CA THR A 17 -52.77 -21.62 -2.89
C THR A 17 -51.42 -22.23 -3.20
N LYS A 18 -51.17 -22.38 -4.50
CA LYS A 18 -49.95 -22.90 -5.12
C LYS A 18 -48.75 -22.05 -4.67
N LYS A 19 -47.77 -22.68 -4.02
CA LYS A 19 -46.50 -22.05 -3.59
C LYS A 19 -45.80 -21.41 -4.80
N PRO A 20 -45.45 -20.10 -4.76
CA PRO A 20 -44.53 -19.52 -5.73
C PRO A 20 -43.15 -20.13 -5.54
N THR A 21 -42.58 -20.68 -6.60
CA THR A 21 -41.19 -21.12 -6.64
C THR A 21 -40.28 -19.90 -6.54
N THR A 22 -39.80 -19.60 -5.33
CA THR A 22 -38.74 -18.61 -5.13
C THR A 22 -37.42 -19.24 -5.57
N THR A 23 -36.94 -18.85 -6.76
CA THR A 23 -35.59 -19.17 -7.21
C THR A 23 -34.61 -18.52 -6.22
N THR A 24 -34.05 -19.33 -5.32
CA THR A 24 -32.97 -18.91 -4.44
C THR A 24 -31.71 -18.89 -5.28
N THR A 25 -31.35 -17.72 -5.80
CA THR A 25 -30.01 -17.49 -6.35
C THR A 25 -29.03 -17.42 -5.18
N THR A 26 -28.35 -18.52 -4.94
CA THR A 26 -27.13 -18.57 -4.12
C THR A 26 -26.18 -17.49 -4.60
N PRO A 27 -25.68 -16.58 -3.75
CA PRO A 27 -24.63 -15.66 -4.16
C PRO A 27 -23.38 -16.49 -4.43
N THR A 28 -23.03 -16.63 -5.70
CA THR A 28 -21.76 -17.19 -6.14
C THR A 28 -20.65 -16.39 -5.48
N THR A 29 -19.90 -17.03 -4.57
CA THR A 29 -18.65 -16.48 -4.04
C THR A 29 -17.66 -16.46 -5.19
N THR A 30 -17.66 -15.36 -5.95
CA THR A 30 -16.58 -15.07 -6.88
C THR A 30 -15.36 -14.77 -6.03
N THR A 31 -14.45 -15.73 -5.92
CA THR A 31 -13.09 -15.49 -5.46
C THR A 31 -12.46 -14.50 -6.44
N THR A 32 -12.64 -13.21 -6.20
CA THR A 32 -11.97 -12.15 -6.94
C THR A 32 -10.50 -12.21 -6.58
N LYS A 33 -9.72 -12.80 -7.48
CA LYS A 33 -8.28 -12.56 -7.61
C LYS A 33 -8.03 -11.06 -7.39
N PRO A 34 -7.07 -10.64 -6.54
CA PRO A 34 -6.84 -9.22 -6.27
C PRO A 34 -6.60 -8.50 -7.59
N LEU A 35 -7.22 -7.32 -7.74
CA LEU A 35 -7.11 -6.47 -8.92
C LEU A 35 -5.63 -6.29 -9.27
N TYR A 36 -5.16 -7.01 -10.29
CA TYR A 36 -4.04 -6.56 -11.09
C TYR A 36 -4.52 -5.28 -11.76
N ILE A 37 -4.09 -4.13 -11.23
CA ILE A 37 -4.24 -2.86 -11.92
C ILE A 37 -3.40 -3.00 -13.20
N GLY A 38 -4.05 -2.86 -14.34
CA GLY A 38 -3.46 -3.03 -15.67
C GLY A 38 -2.21 -2.18 -15.86
N GLU A 39 -1.40 -2.56 -16.84
CA GLU A 39 -0.29 -1.76 -17.34
C GLU A 39 -0.73 -0.30 -17.43
N SER A 40 0.02 0.56 -16.73
CA SER A 40 -0.15 2.00 -16.83
C SER A 40 -0.01 2.39 -18.30
N PRO A 41 -0.88 3.26 -18.84
CA PRO A 41 -0.64 3.84 -20.17
C PRO A 41 0.76 4.46 -20.19
N ASP A 42 1.45 4.43 -21.33
CA ASP A 42 2.78 5.01 -21.56
C ASP A 42 2.94 6.41 -20.91
N ILE A 43 3.34 6.44 -19.63
CA ILE A 43 3.71 7.67 -18.93
C ILE A 43 5.20 7.81 -19.18
N LYS A 44 5.57 8.82 -19.96
CA LYS A 44 6.97 9.19 -20.20
C LYS A 44 7.79 9.17 -18.90
N SER A 45 8.87 8.41 -18.97
CA SER A 45 9.92 8.21 -17.98
C SER A 45 10.24 9.43 -17.11
N THR A 46 10.18 9.25 -15.79
CA THR A 46 10.68 10.23 -14.80
C THR A 46 11.72 9.66 -13.83
N ALA A 47 11.91 8.33 -13.80
CA ALA A 47 12.84 7.66 -12.89
C ALA A 47 14.08 7.20 -13.65
N SER A 48 15.05 8.10 -13.82
CA SER A 48 16.32 7.79 -14.47
C SER A 48 17.47 8.35 -13.65
N CYS A 49 18.57 7.61 -13.59
CA CYS A 49 19.80 8.03 -12.93
C CYS A 49 20.98 7.97 -13.90
N PRO A 50 21.10 8.97 -14.81
CA PRO A 50 22.20 9.02 -15.75
C PRO A 50 23.55 9.03 -15.02
N GLY A 51 24.44 8.11 -15.40
CA GLY A 51 25.78 8.00 -14.82
C GLY A 51 25.89 7.02 -13.64
N LEU A 52 24.78 6.48 -13.11
CA LEU A 52 24.83 5.37 -12.16
C LEU A 52 24.89 4.03 -12.90
N ASN A 53 26.10 3.45 -12.97
CA ASN A 53 26.35 2.13 -13.55
C ASN A 53 26.36 1.03 -12.47
N ASN A 54 25.29 0.93 -11.70
CA ASN A 54 25.16 0.04 -10.54
C ASN A 54 24.25 -1.19 -10.80
N GLY A 55 23.89 -1.41 -12.08
CA GLY A 55 23.02 -2.52 -12.49
C GLY A 55 21.53 -2.31 -12.23
N MET A 56 21.11 -1.11 -11.80
CA MET A 56 19.71 -0.67 -11.84
C MET A 56 19.43 -0.01 -13.19
N THR A 57 18.40 -0.47 -13.89
CA THR A 57 17.94 0.11 -15.16
C THR A 57 16.75 1.02 -14.94
N ASP A 58 16.48 1.93 -15.88
CA ASP A 58 15.33 2.84 -15.80
C ASP A 58 14.00 2.07 -15.71
N GLU A 59 13.87 0.93 -16.40
CA GLU A 59 12.70 0.04 -16.28
C GLU A 59 12.46 -0.43 -14.83
N VAL A 60 13.53 -0.81 -14.12
CA VAL A 60 13.43 -1.26 -12.72
C VAL A 60 13.10 -0.08 -11.81
N ARG A 61 13.71 1.09 -12.03
CA ARG A 61 13.43 2.32 -11.28
C ARG A 61 11.96 2.73 -11.44
N GLU A 62 11.47 2.72 -12.67
CA GLU A 62 10.08 3.01 -13.00
C GLU A 62 9.13 2.01 -12.36
N MET A 63 9.47 0.71 -12.34
CA MET A 63 8.66 -0.29 -11.65
C MET A 63 8.51 0.05 -10.16
N PHE A 64 9.60 0.37 -9.46
CA PHE A 64 9.51 0.80 -8.06
C PHE A 64 8.66 2.05 -7.91
N LEU A 65 8.95 3.10 -8.68
CA LEU A 65 8.29 4.40 -8.53
C LEU A 65 6.78 4.31 -8.82
N ASN A 66 6.41 3.68 -9.93
CA ASN A 66 5.02 3.53 -10.34
C ASN A 66 4.25 2.67 -9.35
N ARG A 67 4.83 1.55 -8.89
CA ARG A 67 4.16 0.66 -7.93
C ARG A 67 3.92 1.35 -6.59
N HIS A 68 4.89 2.09 -6.06
CA HIS A 68 4.73 2.88 -4.84
C HIS A 68 3.64 3.93 -4.99
N ASN A 69 3.69 4.75 -6.05
CA ASN A 69 2.71 5.81 -6.26
C ASN A 69 1.29 5.27 -6.51
N ASN A 70 1.16 4.13 -7.21
CA ASN A 70 -0.13 3.46 -7.39
C ASN A 70 -0.72 3.01 -6.05
N TYR A 71 0.09 2.40 -5.17
CA TYR A 71 -0.39 2.01 -3.84
C TYR A 71 -0.70 3.20 -2.94
N ARG A 72 0.13 4.24 -2.96
CA ARG A 72 -0.14 5.49 -2.22
C ARG A 72 -1.44 6.15 -2.69
N SER A 73 -1.72 6.16 -4.00
CA SER A 73 -2.98 6.64 -4.57
C SER A 73 -4.18 5.78 -4.14
N LEU A 74 -4.03 4.45 -4.14
CA LEU A 74 -5.06 3.52 -3.70
C LEU A 74 -5.39 3.70 -2.21
N ILE A 75 -4.37 3.94 -1.38
CA ILE A 75 -4.53 4.24 0.05
C ILE A 75 -5.21 5.60 0.22
N ALA A 76 -4.67 6.66 -0.41
CA ALA A 76 -5.18 8.02 -0.26
C ALA A 76 -6.65 8.14 -0.65
N SER A 77 -7.06 7.45 -1.71
CA SER A 77 -8.45 7.39 -2.18
C SER A 77 -9.39 6.52 -1.32
N GLY A 78 -8.90 5.88 -0.26
CA GLY A 78 -9.71 5.02 0.62
C GLY A 78 -10.17 3.73 -0.03
N ARG A 79 -9.36 3.17 -0.94
CA ARG A 79 -9.69 1.97 -1.74
C ARG A 79 -8.81 0.77 -1.42
N ALA A 80 -7.80 0.94 -0.56
CA ALA A 80 -6.91 -0.14 -0.13
C ALA A 80 -7.57 -0.99 0.97
N MET A 81 -7.83 -2.28 0.71
CA MET A 81 -8.49 -3.16 1.68
C MET A 81 -7.62 -3.39 2.92
N ASN A 82 -8.24 -3.32 4.10
CA ASN A 82 -7.58 -3.51 5.37
C ASN A 82 -8.06 -4.80 6.05
N LYS A 83 -7.14 -5.66 6.51
CA LYS A 83 -7.48 -6.92 7.16
C LYS A 83 -8.39 -6.75 8.38
N LEU A 84 -8.20 -5.66 9.13
CA LEU A 84 -9.00 -5.38 10.33
C LEU A 84 -10.45 -4.97 10.01
N GLY A 85 -10.80 -4.83 8.73
CA GLY A 85 -12.13 -4.48 8.24
C GLY A 85 -12.12 -3.22 7.40
N GLY A 86 -12.97 -3.22 6.36
CA GLY A 86 -13.16 -2.08 5.47
C GLY A 86 -11.90 -1.75 4.64
N PHE A 87 -11.67 -0.46 4.45
CA PHE A 87 -10.51 0.09 3.75
C PHE A 87 -9.61 0.85 4.72
N ALA A 88 -8.36 1.07 4.33
CA ALA A 88 -7.51 2.06 5.00
C ALA A 88 -8.19 3.44 4.92
N PRO A 89 -8.07 4.29 5.97
CA PRO A 89 -8.68 5.61 5.95
C PRO A 89 -8.11 6.45 4.80
N LYS A 90 -8.91 7.34 4.23
CA LYS A 90 -8.45 8.28 3.20
C LYS A 90 -7.32 9.17 3.74
N ALA A 91 -6.41 9.58 2.86
CA ALA A 91 -5.32 10.47 3.21
C ALA A 91 -5.58 11.89 2.69
N ALA A 92 -5.47 12.88 3.57
CA ALA A 92 -5.74 14.27 3.22
C ALA A 92 -4.73 14.83 2.20
N ARG A 93 -3.47 14.41 2.31
CA ARG A 93 -2.33 15.02 1.60
C ARG A 93 -1.15 14.06 1.41
N MET A 94 -1.43 12.85 0.97
CA MET A 94 -0.39 11.86 0.69
C MET A 94 0.58 12.39 -0.38
N MET A 95 1.88 12.48 -0.09
CA MET A 95 2.83 12.98 -1.08
C MET A 95 3.06 11.97 -2.20
N LYS A 96 3.19 12.43 -3.44
CA LYS A 96 3.69 11.65 -4.57
C LYS A 96 5.20 11.48 -4.42
N MET A 97 5.69 10.26 -4.61
CA MET A 97 7.12 9.96 -4.60
C MET A 97 7.77 10.35 -5.93
N SER A 98 9.00 10.84 -5.87
CA SER A 98 9.95 10.96 -6.98
C SER A 98 11.17 10.06 -6.73
N TYR A 99 11.94 9.80 -7.80
CA TYR A 99 13.14 8.97 -7.70
C TYR A 99 14.35 9.83 -7.30
N ASP A 100 15.19 9.32 -6.39
CA ASP A 100 16.40 9.99 -5.91
C ASP A 100 17.62 9.07 -6.09
N CYS A 101 18.53 9.51 -6.96
CA CYS A 101 19.70 8.74 -7.37
C CYS A 101 20.76 8.62 -6.28
N ASP A 102 20.86 9.59 -5.37
CA ASP A 102 21.80 9.51 -4.24
C ASP A 102 21.32 8.47 -3.23
N VAL A 103 20.01 8.39 -3.03
CA VAL A 103 19.37 7.34 -2.24
C VAL A 103 19.56 5.97 -2.91
N GLU A 104 19.42 5.88 -4.24
CA GLU A 104 19.68 4.64 -4.99
C GLU A 104 21.12 4.16 -4.82
N ALA A 105 22.09 5.05 -5.04
CA ALA A 105 23.51 4.72 -4.96
C ALA A 105 23.84 4.08 -3.61
N ASN A 106 23.32 4.66 -2.52
CA ASN A 106 23.52 4.14 -1.17
C ASN A 106 22.86 2.77 -0.95
N VAL A 107 21.58 2.62 -1.29
CA VAL A 107 20.86 1.37 -1.02
C VAL A 107 21.39 0.21 -1.87
N VAL A 108 21.90 0.48 -3.09
CA VAL A 108 22.55 -0.55 -3.92
C VAL A 108 23.86 -1.01 -3.30
N GLU A 109 24.69 -0.09 -2.80
CA GLU A 109 25.93 -0.46 -2.09
C GLU A 109 25.62 -1.30 -0.84
N TRP A 110 24.68 -0.85 -0.02
CA TRP A 110 24.29 -1.54 1.21
C TRP A 110 23.69 -2.93 0.92
N ALA A 111 22.71 -3.03 0.02
CA ALA A 111 22.09 -4.30 -0.35
C ALA A 111 23.08 -5.25 -1.04
N GLY A 112 24.13 -4.70 -1.69
CA GLY A 112 25.25 -5.42 -2.28
C GLY A 112 26.03 -6.31 -1.30
N SER A 113 26.02 -5.95 -0.01
CA SER A 113 26.62 -6.78 1.04
C SER A 113 25.87 -8.09 1.29
N CYS A 114 24.62 -8.21 0.82
CA CYS A 114 23.74 -9.35 1.08
C CYS A 114 23.57 -9.69 2.56
N MET A 115 23.72 -8.67 3.43
CA MET A 115 23.51 -8.76 4.86
C MET A 115 22.36 -7.85 5.26
N PHE A 116 21.39 -8.40 6.01
CA PHE A 116 20.32 -7.59 6.58
C PHE A 116 20.80 -6.88 7.85
N GLY A 117 20.34 -5.64 8.03
CA GLY A 117 20.57 -4.90 9.26
C GLY A 117 20.92 -3.44 9.03
N TYR A 118 21.92 -2.97 9.77
CA TYR A 118 22.23 -1.55 9.91
C TYR A 118 22.83 -0.94 8.64
N ASN A 119 22.20 0.10 8.09
CA ASN A 119 22.81 0.99 7.08
C ASN A 119 23.16 2.36 7.69
N SER A 120 24.46 2.59 7.95
CA SER A 120 24.91 3.82 8.62
C SER A 120 24.54 5.11 7.90
N VAL A 121 24.57 5.11 6.56
CA VAL A 121 24.29 6.29 5.73
C VAL A 121 22.81 6.63 5.80
N ALA A 122 21.94 5.63 5.65
CA ALA A 122 20.50 5.83 5.79
C ALA A 122 20.15 6.36 7.19
N GLN A 123 20.76 5.80 8.24
CA GLN A 123 20.52 6.23 9.62
C GLN A 123 20.99 7.67 9.87
N LYS A 124 22.19 8.04 9.39
CA LYS A 124 22.72 9.41 9.51
C LYS A 124 21.81 10.44 8.81
N ASN A 125 21.29 10.09 7.64
CA ASN A 125 20.40 10.95 6.86
C ASN A 125 18.92 10.85 7.27
N ARG A 126 18.59 9.97 8.24
CA ARG A 126 17.22 9.68 8.68
C ARG A 126 16.32 9.22 7.53
N TRP A 127 16.87 8.38 6.66
CA TRP A 127 16.11 7.69 5.63
C TRP A 127 15.44 6.44 6.22
N GLY A 128 14.25 6.14 5.71
CA GLY A 128 13.55 4.89 6.01
C GLY A 128 14.11 3.77 5.15
N THR A 129 13.89 2.52 5.54
CA THR A 129 14.36 1.35 4.78
C THR A 129 13.30 0.27 4.79
N ASN A 130 12.96 -0.25 3.62
CA ASN A 130 12.27 -1.53 3.45
C ASN A 130 13.21 -2.51 2.75
N MET A 131 13.13 -3.79 3.13
CA MET A 131 13.93 -4.86 2.54
C MET A 131 13.11 -6.14 2.48
N HIS A 132 13.11 -6.82 1.33
CA HIS A 132 12.46 -8.10 1.14
C HIS A 132 13.42 -9.11 0.51
N SER A 133 13.33 -10.37 0.93
CA SER A 133 14.09 -11.47 0.35
C SER A 133 13.19 -12.33 -0.52
N LEU A 134 13.57 -12.50 -1.79
CA LEU A 134 12.90 -13.41 -2.71
C LEU A 134 13.79 -14.64 -2.95
N SER A 135 13.16 -15.77 -3.30
CA SER A 135 13.88 -16.84 -4.02
C SER A 135 14.60 -16.25 -5.22
N PHE A 136 15.72 -16.88 -5.64
CA PHE A 136 16.54 -16.35 -6.73
C PHE A 136 15.69 -15.98 -7.96
N THR A 137 15.65 -14.69 -8.23
CA THR A 137 14.84 -14.06 -9.28
C THR A 137 15.75 -13.17 -10.11
N PRO A 138 16.22 -13.63 -11.28
CA PRO A 138 17.17 -12.89 -12.10
C PRO A 138 16.53 -11.70 -12.85
N ASN A 139 15.21 -11.75 -13.08
CA ASN A 139 14.48 -10.63 -13.66
C ASN A 139 14.26 -9.55 -12.58
N LYS A 140 15.04 -8.47 -12.66
CA LYS A 140 15.01 -7.38 -11.68
C LYS A 140 13.68 -6.63 -11.66
N THR A 141 13.05 -6.40 -12.80
CA THR A 141 11.75 -5.71 -12.88
C THR A 141 10.66 -6.51 -12.16
N LYS A 142 10.64 -7.83 -12.37
CA LYS A 142 9.74 -8.75 -11.67
C LYS A 142 10.02 -8.75 -10.16
N ALA A 143 11.29 -8.86 -9.76
CA ALA A 143 11.68 -8.84 -8.35
C ALA A 143 11.28 -7.52 -7.66
N ALA A 144 11.47 -6.38 -8.35
CA ALA A 144 11.04 -5.08 -7.87
C ALA A 144 9.52 -5.04 -7.61
N ALA A 145 8.71 -5.50 -8.57
CA ALA A 145 7.26 -5.57 -8.40
C ALA A 145 6.87 -6.46 -7.20
N GLU A 146 7.44 -7.65 -7.10
CA GLU A 146 7.15 -8.60 -6.02
C GLU A 146 7.55 -8.07 -4.64
N GLY A 147 8.67 -7.37 -4.53
CA GLY A 147 9.09 -6.77 -3.26
C GLY A 147 8.13 -5.67 -2.79
N VAL A 148 7.73 -4.76 -3.67
CA VAL A 148 6.78 -3.69 -3.32
C VAL A 148 5.40 -4.27 -3.00
N ASP A 149 4.96 -5.30 -3.75
CA ASP A 149 3.72 -6.02 -3.46
C ASP A 149 3.74 -6.69 -2.10
N ALA A 150 4.88 -7.27 -1.71
CA ALA A 150 5.06 -7.88 -0.40
C ALA A 150 4.89 -6.85 0.71
N TRP A 151 5.55 -5.69 0.62
CA TRP A 151 5.43 -4.59 1.58
C TRP A 151 3.99 -4.09 1.69
N PHE A 152 3.34 -3.81 0.55
CA PHE A 152 1.94 -3.38 0.57
C PHE A 152 1.00 -4.46 1.11
N SER A 153 1.35 -5.74 0.95
CA SER A 153 0.49 -6.85 1.37
C SER A 153 0.26 -6.97 2.86
N GLU A 154 1.13 -6.39 3.69
CA GLU A 154 0.96 -6.36 5.14
C GLU A 154 -0.41 -5.75 5.53
N LEU A 155 -0.91 -4.75 4.79
CA LEU A 155 -2.21 -4.14 5.06
C LEU A 155 -3.38 -5.13 4.91
N TYR A 156 -3.40 -5.94 3.84
CA TYR A 156 -4.52 -6.87 3.63
C TYR A 156 -4.32 -8.22 4.33
N LYS A 157 -3.09 -8.58 4.72
CA LYS A 157 -2.78 -9.82 5.45
C LYS A 157 -2.86 -9.66 6.96
N ILE A 158 -2.39 -8.53 7.49
CA ILE A 158 -2.24 -8.29 8.94
C ILE A 158 -3.14 -7.13 9.39
N GLY A 159 -3.15 -6.04 8.64
CA GLY A 159 -4.01 -4.88 8.86
C GLY A 159 -3.48 -3.87 9.86
N VAL A 160 -3.98 -2.65 9.72
CA VAL A 160 -3.55 -1.45 10.46
C VAL A 160 -4.76 -0.84 11.18
N PRO A 161 -4.63 -0.42 12.46
CA PRO A 161 -5.72 0.27 13.17
C PRO A 161 -6.24 1.51 12.42
N GLN A 162 -7.55 1.78 12.54
CA GLN A 162 -8.22 2.85 11.80
C GLN A 162 -7.85 4.27 12.28
N ASP A 163 -7.28 4.41 13.49
CA ASP A 163 -6.69 5.67 13.95
C ASP A 163 -5.39 6.02 13.20
N ASN A 164 -4.84 5.06 12.44
CA ASN A 164 -3.66 5.18 11.60
C ASN A 164 -2.40 5.63 12.38
N VAL A 165 -2.36 5.41 13.70
CA VAL A 165 -1.22 5.81 14.54
C VAL A 165 -0.16 4.72 14.54
N PHE A 166 1.07 5.07 14.18
CA PHE A 166 2.21 4.17 14.21
C PHE A 166 2.69 3.97 15.66
N THR A 167 2.44 2.79 16.21
CA THR A 167 2.79 2.41 17.58
C THR A 167 3.83 1.28 17.61
N ASN A 168 4.34 0.95 18.79
CA ASN A 168 5.32 -0.12 18.94
C ASN A 168 4.79 -1.51 18.49
N ASP A 169 3.47 -1.70 18.53
CA ASP A 169 2.79 -2.94 18.10
C ASP A 169 3.02 -3.26 16.61
N PHE A 170 3.34 -2.26 15.78
CA PHE A 170 3.59 -2.46 14.36
C PHE A 170 4.86 -3.24 14.10
N PHE A 171 5.89 -3.08 14.95
CA PHE A 171 7.12 -3.87 14.86
C PHE A 171 6.86 -5.34 15.20
N THR A 172 6.00 -5.61 16.19
CA THR A 172 5.66 -6.99 16.58
C THR A 172 4.69 -7.66 15.62
N ARG A 173 3.81 -6.88 14.97
CA ARG A 173 2.83 -7.39 14.00
C ARG A 173 3.37 -7.57 12.59
N GLY A 174 4.47 -6.90 12.26
CA GLY A 174 5.04 -6.91 10.91
C GLY A 174 4.23 -6.07 9.93
N THR A 175 3.88 -4.83 10.32
CA THR A 175 3.22 -3.85 9.44
C THR A 175 4.10 -2.64 9.14
N THR A 176 5.40 -2.76 9.39
CA THR A 176 6.38 -1.68 9.25
C THR A 176 6.66 -1.33 7.80
N GLU A 177 6.67 -2.31 6.90
CA GLU A 177 7.03 -2.09 5.49
C GLU A 177 5.91 -1.35 4.76
N TYR A 178 4.66 -1.76 4.98
CA TYR A 178 3.47 -1.02 4.57
C TYR A 178 3.47 0.40 5.14
N SER A 179 3.75 0.55 6.44
CA SER A 179 3.71 1.85 7.09
C SER A 179 4.75 2.81 6.49
N GLN A 180 5.94 2.32 6.15
CA GLN A 180 6.95 3.15 5.48
C GLN A 180 6.55 3.47 4.03
N LEU A 181 6.02 2.51 3.28
CA LEU A 181 5.50 2.73 1.92
C LEU A 181 4.39 3.79 1.91
N ALA A 182 3.51 3.73 2.90
CA ALA A 182 2.36 4.63 3.07
C ALA A 182 2.69 5.94 3.81
N TRP A 183 3.94 6.16 4.22
CA TRP A 183 4.28 7.29 5.07
C TRP A 183 4.08 8.62 4.33
N GLN A 184 3.25 9.52 4.87
CA GLN A 184 2.78 10.72 4.15
C GLN A 184 3.91 11.56 3.59
N THR A 185 4.93 11.85 4.42
CA THR A 185 5.98 12.81 4.09
C THR A 185 7.14 12.20 3.30
N SER A 186 7.21 10.86 3.18
CA SER A 186 8.24 10.20 2.37
C SER A 186 7.90 10.41 0.89
N ASN A 187 8.62 11.33 0.24
CA ASN A 187 8.34 11.75 -1.14
C ASN A 187 9.51 11.54 -2.09
N LYS A 188 10.61 10.93 -1.64
CA LYS A 188 11.72 10.49 -2.47
C LYS A 188 12.08 9.04 -2.17
N ILE A 189 12.41 8.28 -3.21
CA ILE A 189 12.82 6.88 -3.07
C ILE A 189 14.05 6.58 -3.93
N GLY A 190 14.89 5.67 -3.43
CA GLY A 190 15.92 4.99 -4.22
C GLY A 190 15.89 3.51 -3.84
N CYS A 191 16.13 2.62 -4.80
CA CYS A 191 15.89 1.19 -4.61
C CYS A 191 16.96 0.31 -5.25
N ALA A 192 17.09 -0.91 -4.76
CA ALA A 192 18.04 -1.89 -5.25
C ALA A 192 17.37 -3.25 -5.50
N VAL A 193 17.83 -3.92 -6.55
CA VAL A 193 17.66 -5.37 -6.74
C VAL A 193 19.02 -6.01 -6.92
N VAL A 194 19.40 -6.84 -5.96
CA VAL A 194 20.73 -7.46 -5.87
C VAL A 194 20.60 -8.99 -5.86
N SER A 195 21.36 -9.67 -6.71
CA SER A 195 21.53 -11.13 -6.63
C SER A 195 22.52 -11.44 -5.50
N CYS A 196 22.08 -12.23 -4.53
CA CYS A 196 22.91 -12.62 -3.40
C CYS A 196 23.42 -14.05 -3.58
N TRP A 197 24.69 -14.12 -3.99
CA TRP A 197 25.42 -15.37 -4.28
C TRP A 197 24.65 -16.32 -5.22
N ASN A 198 23.79 -15.78 -6.10
CA ASN A 198 22.86 -16.53 -6.97
C ASN A 198 21.93 -17.51 -6.24
N ALA A 199 21.74 -17.34 -4.93
CA ALA A 199 20.90 -18.20 -4.11
C ALA A 199 19.53 -17.55 -3.81
N TRP A 200 19.50 -16.22 -3.67
CA TRP A 200 18.32 -15.44 -3.40
C TRP A 200 18.48 -14.03 -3.97
N THR A 201 17.38 -13.28 -4.07
CA THR A 201 17.38 -11.89 -4.56
C THR A 201 16.95 -10.95 -3.43
N ALA A 202 17.79 -9.97 -3.11
CA ALA A 202 17.46 -8.88 -2.20
C ALA A 202 16.73 -7.77 -2.97
N VAL A 203 15.62 -7.29 -2.42
CA VAL A 203 14.88 -6.14 -2.91
C VAL A 203 14.81 -5.12 -1.80
N ALA A 204 15.41 -3.95 -1.98
CA ALA A 204 15.48 -2.91 -0.96
C ALA A 204 15.02 -1.57 -1.53
N CYS A 205 14.39 -0.75 -0.68
CA CYS A 205 14.19 0.67 -0.96
C CYS A 205 14.53 1.49 0.28
N GLU A 206 15.07 2.67 0.04
CA GLU A 206 15.23 3.70 1.04
C GLU A 206 14.35 4.91 0.72
N TYR A 207 13.86 5.55 1.78
CA TYR A 207 12.84 6.59 1.72
C TYR A 207 13.35 7.88 2.34
N ASN A 208 13.26 8.98 1.61
CA ASN A 208 13.72 10.29 2.06
C ASN A 208 12.56 11.30 2.02
N PRO A 209 12.21 11.95 3.15
CA PRO A 209 12.62 11.59 4.52
C PRO A 209 12.08 10.21 4.94
N GLY A 210 12.70 9.61 5.95
CA GLY A 210 12.23 8.38 6.57
C GLY A 210 10.96 8.56 7.40
N GLY A 211 10.20 7.47 7.54
CA GLY A 211 8.96 7.39 8.30
C GLY A 211 9.10 6.73 9.66
N LEU A 212 8.06 5.99 10.05
CA LEU A 212 8.02 5.13 11.25
C LEU A 212 8.26 5.86 12.58
N LYS A 213 7.82 7.12 12.66
CA LYS A 213 7.90 7.90 13.89
C LYS A 213 6.83 7.41 14.86
N LEU A 214 7.26 6.94 16.03
CA LEU A 214 6.35 6.50 17.08
C LEU A 214 5.36 7.60 17.47
N SER A 215 4.13 7.18 17.74
CA SER A 215 3.00 8.03 18.15
C SER A 215 2.60 9.10 17.13
N HIS A 216 3.09 9.01 15.89
CA HIS A 216 2.61 9.82 14.78
C HIS A 216 1.68 8.99 13.91
N THR A 217 0.77 9.65 13.21
CA THR A 217 0.00 9.00 12.15
C THR A 217 0.91 8.62 10.99
N ILE A 218 0.61 7.51 10.31
CA ILE A 218 1.29 7.13 9.06
C ILE A 218 1.03 8.21 8.00
N TYR A 219 -0.20 8.71 7.96
CA TYR A 219 -0.65 9.84 7.17
C TYR A 219 -1.84 10.53 7.82
N ASP A 220 -2.05 11.80 7.50
CA ASP A 220 -3.17 12.58 8.01
C ASP A 220 -4.47 12.06 7.39
N ILE A 221 -5.40 11.65 8.26
CA ILE A 221 -6.71 11.17 7.84
C ILE A 221 -7.55 12.36 7.37
N GLY A 222 -8.15 12.25 6.18
CA GLY A 222 -9.05 13.26 5.63
C GLY A 222 -9.37 13.02 4.17
N ASP A 223 -10.21 13.87 3.60
CA ASP A 223 -10.53 13.79 2.17
C ASP A 223 -9.30 14.16 1.32
N PRO A 224 -9.04 13.44 0.21
CA PRO A 224 -7.94 13.73 -0.69
C PRO A 224 -7.94 15.17 -1.20
N CYS A 225 -6.74 15.65 -1.54
CA CYS A 225 -6.58 16.96 -2.13
C CYS A 225 -7.49 17.12 -3.37
N THR A 226 -8.12 18.29 -3.46
CA THR A 226 -8.89 18.73 -4.63
C THR A 226 -8.39 20.07 -5.17
N THR A 227 -7.58 20.77 -4.38
CA THR A 227 -6.90 22.04 -4.67
C THR A 227 -5.44 21.92 -4.23
N ASN A 228 -4.59 22.86 -4.69
CA ASN A 228 -3.18 22.85 -4.31
C ASN A 228 -3.01 23.18 -2.81
N GLU A 229 -3.91 23.99 -2.28
CA GLU A 229 -3.94 24.44 -0.89
C GLU A 229 -4.17 23.27 0.09
N ASP A 230 -4.93 22.25 -0.31
CA ASP A 230 -5.19 21.04 0.50
C ASP A 230 -3.90 20.28 0.85
N CYS A 231 -2.86 20.40 0.03
CA CYS A 231 -1.56 19.76 0.26
C CYS A 231 -0.78 20.36 1.43
N GLN A 232 -1.10 21.60 1.83
CA GLN A 232 -0.46 22.30 2.95
C GLN A 232 1.08 22.31 2.90
N CYS A 233 1.65 22.42 1.70
CA CYS A 233 3.08 22.62 1.50
C CYS A 233 3.36 23.65 0.40
N ALA A 234 4.45 24.41 0.56
CA ALA A 234 4.80 25.50 -0.33
C ALA A 234 5.14 24.97 -1.73
N GLY A 235 4.46 25.49 -2.75
CA GLY A 235 4.68 25.11 -4.15
C GLY A 235 4.13 23.75 -4.56
N CYS A 236 3.47 23.03 -3.64
CA CYS A 236 2.91 21.72 -3.95
C CYS A 236 1.69 21.82 -4.88
N VAL A 237 1.56 20.83 -5.77
CA VAL A 237 0.43 20.71 -6.71
C VAL A 237 -0.38 19.47 -6.36
N CYS A 238 -1.70 19.60 -6.33
CA CYS A 238 -2.57 18.44 -6.16
C CYS A 238 -2.77 17.71 -7.49
N SER A 239 -2.32 16.46 -7.55
CA SER A 239 -2.70 15.51 -8.59
C SER A 239 -4.07 14.90 -8.23
N LYS A 240 -5.15 15.58 -8.65
CA LYS A 240 -6.53 15.19 -8.30
C LYS A 240 -6.86 13.75 -8.71
N ASN A 241 -6.40 13.33 -9.89
CA ASN A 241 -6.66 11.99 -10.42
C ASN A 241 -5.96 10.88 -9.61
N GLU A 242 -4.82 11.21 -9.00
CA GLU A 242 -4.05 10.27 -8.20
C GLU A 242 -4.35 10.39 -6.70
N ALA A 243 -5.07 11.44 -6.26
CA ALA A 243 -5.24 11.76 -4.85
C ALA A 243 -3.89 11.99 -4.13
N LEU A 244 -2.89 12.53 -4.83
CA LEU A 244 -1.53 12.74 -4.31
C LEU A 244 -1.09 14.20 -4.44
N CYS A 245 -0.27 14.64 -3.49
CA CYS A 245 0.38 15.95 -3.48
C CYS A 245 1.78 15.86 -4.07
N VAL A 246 2.04 16.58 -5.15
CA VAL A 246 3.32 16.61 -5.85
C VAL A 246 4.16 17.75 -5.27
N ALA A 247 5.35 17.43 -4.76
CA ALA A 247 6.32 18.44 -4.33
C ALA A 247 6.83 19.27 -5.54
N PRO A 248 7.25 20.52 -5.32
CA PRO A 248 7.82 21.35 -6.38
C PRO A 248 9.12 20.79 -6.97
#